data_AF-C8X853-F1
#
_entry.id   AF-C8X853-F1
#
_cell.length_a   1.000
_cell.length_b   1.000
_cell.length_c   1.000
_cell.angle_alpha   90.00
_cell.angle_beta   90.00
_cell.angle_gamma   90.00
#
_symmetry.space_group_name_H-M   'P 1'
#
loop_
_entity.id
_entity.type
_entity.pdbx_description
1 polymer ?
#
loop_
_entity_poly.entity_id
_entity_poly.type
_entity_poly.pdbx_seq_one_letter_code
_entity_poly.pdbx_strand_id
1 'polypeptide(L)'
;MTAALRDGVDEVVLLNSHAHLDHLGNNDLLSEVAGALPTRHYIPRDARPGLDSVASFSAMYRSGLPYFDYLAGLTLPPEAIAALLRRLGAPADLTGDQVADLGARMATLGLGPAVSGFIPSMVMDIVLQTYPPTFPSVETMSDYEDLGPAQEIVLGSTRWTGWTFPDDAGRPEVHVLQSGGHSAGGVVFHLPRAQFLMLADETSSVPIWSDSDPRRTEQTALRALTMLDEGAVTALCAGHRPMLPLSGDQARTALRGIIDSGAAFEKAVRSVLERFPEGLCIDELYDTLVDEAPAESIIAVLVGLQFPVFATFLKLTLLNHCKLYGYVEGLDATHRRTFALPPAA
;
A
#
# COMPACT_ATOMS: atom_id res chain seq x y z
N MET A 1 7.24 -31.79 8.76
CA MET A 1 6.26 -30.79 9.24
C MET A 1 4.97 -30.84 8.40
N THR A 2 5.06 -30.90 7.07
CA THR A 2 3.92 -30.91 6.13
C THR A 2 2.98 -32.11 6.23
N ALA A 3 3.47 -33.35 6.44
CA ALA A 3 2.58 -34.52 6.54
C ALA A 3 1.65 -34.49 7.78
N ALA A 4 2.12 -33.95 8.91
CA ALA A 4 1.31 -33.81 10.12
C ALA A 4 0.27 -32.68 10.03
N LEU A 5 0.51 -31.67 9.18
CA LEU A 5 -0.46 -30.60 8.90
C LEU A 5 -1.62 -31.06 8.03
N ARG A 6 -1.52 -32.23 7.38
CA ARG A 6 -2.53 -32.77 6.46
C ARG A 6 -3.39 -33.86 7.10
N ASP A 7 -3.06 -34.30 8.32
CA ASP A 7 -3.83 -35.35 8.99
C ASP A 7 -5.22 -34.80 9.36
N GLY A 8 -6.27 -35.46 8.86
CA GLY A 8 -7.66 -34.99 9.02
C GLY A 8 -8.03 -33.75 8.22
N VAL A 9 -7.27 -33.38 7.18
CA VAL A 9 -7.58 -32.27 6.27
C VAL A 9 -8.04 -32.83 4.92
N ASP A 10 -9.25 -32.46 4.50
CA ASP A 10 -9.85 -32.92 3.24
C ASP A 10 -9.59 -31.98 2.05
N GLU A 11 -9.35 -30.70 2.31
CA GLU A 11 -9.03 -29.70 1.28
C GLU A 11 -8.15 -28.57 1.84
N VAL A 12 -7.45 -27.87 0.95
CA VAL A 12 -6.71 -26.63 1.30
C VAL A 12 -7.29 -25.46 0.54
N VAL A 13 -7.65 -24.39 1.26
CA VAL A 13 -8.15 -23.15 0.67
C VAL A 13 -7.13 -22.03 0.86
N LEU A 14 -6.65 -21.46 -0.25
CA LEU A 14 -5.83 -20.26 -0.27
C LEU A 14 -6.71 -19.03 -0.50
N LEU A 15 -6.61 -18.06 0.39
CA LEU A 15 -7.41 -16.84 0.40
C LEU A 15 -6.46 -15.64 0.34
N ASN A 16 -6.37 -14.97 -0.81
CA ASN A 16 -5.51 -13.79 -0.96
C ASN A 16 -6.29 -12.52 -0.61
N SER A 17 -5.66 -11.64 0.17
CA SER A 17 -6.26 -10.37 0.60
C SER A 17 -6.36 -9.34 -0.52
N HIS A 18 -5.38 -9.32 -1.42
CA HIS A 18 -5.25 -8.42 -2.56
C HIS A 18 -4.04 -8.89 -3.42
N ALA A 19 -3.67 -8.12 -4.44
CA ALA A 19 -2.70 -8.53 -5.46
C ALA A 19 -1.35 -7.79 -5.43
N HIS A 20 -0.90 -7.36 -4.25
CA HIS A 20 0.50 -6.92 -4.12
C HIS A 20 1.44 -8.11 -4.07
N LEU A 21 2.66 -7.89 -4.54
CA LEU A 21 3.59 -8.98 -4.85
C LEU A 21 3.95 -9.81 -3.61
N ASP A 22 4.09 -9.17 -2.45
CA ASP A 22 4.34 -9.80 -1.15
C ASP A 22 3.15 -10.60 -0.60
N HIS A 23 1.95 -10.37 -1.14
CA HIS A 23 0.73 -11.12 -0.84
C HIS A 23 0.44 -12.26 -1.84
N LEU A 24 1.24 -12.39 -2.90
CA LEU A 24 1.10 -13.41 -3.94
C LEU A 24 2.37 -14.27 -4.12
N GLY A 25 3.52 -13.75 -3.71
CA GLY A 25 4.83 -14.23 -4.15
C GLY A 25 5.18 -15.66 -3.73
N ASN A 26 4.46 -16.22 -2.76
CA ASN A 26 4.68 -17.57 -2.25
C ASN A 26 3.44 -18.47 -2.43
N ASN A 27 2.60 -18.18 -3.43
CA ASN A 27 1.40 -18.98 -3.68
C ASN A 27 1.73 -20.42 -4.16
N ASP A 28 2.96 -20.69 -4.56
CA ASP A 28 3.48 -22.04 -4.83
C ASP A 28 3.61 -22.91 -3.57
N LEU A 29 3.76 -22.29 -2.38
CA LEU A 29 3.68 -23.00 -1.11
C LEU A 29 2.36 -23.75 -0.95
N LEU A 30 1.30 -23.34 -1.66
CA LEU A 30 0.05 -24.11 -1.73
C LEU A 30 0.30 -25.55 -2.19
N SER A 31 1.16 -25.75 -3.19
CA SER A 31 1.49 -27.10 -3.68
C SER A 31 2.25 -27.91 -2.63
N GLU A 32 3.16 -27.27 -1.88
CA GLU A 32 3.91 -27.90 -0.79
C GLU A 32 3.03 -28.20 0.42
N VAL A 33 2.05 -27.36 0.74
CA VAL A 33 1.14 -27.53 1.86
C VAL A 33 0.07 -28.56 1.52
N ALA A 34 -0.57 -28.45 0.37
CA ALA A 34 -1.67 -29.33 -0.04
C ALA A 34 -1.19 -30.72 -0.46
N GLY A 35 -0.03 -30.83 -1.12
CA GLY A 35 0.43 -32.09 -1.70
C GLY A 35 -0.55 -32.62 -2.76
N ALA A 36 -1.30 -33.67 -2.42
CA ALA A 36 -2.31 -34.27 -3.30
C ALA A 36 -3.76 -33.89 -2.93
N LEU A 37 -3.95 -33.06 -1.90
CA LEU A 37 -5.28 -32.62 -1.48
C LEU A 37 -5.91 -31.69 -2.54
N PRO A 38 -7.25 -31.71 -2.69
CA PRO A 38 -7.97 -30.69 -3.43
C PRO A 38 -7.61 -29.29 -2.94
N THR A 39 -7.42 -28.36 -3.89
CA THR A 39 -7.09 -26.96 -3.58
C THR A 39 -8.08 -26.00 -4.18
N ARG A 40 -8.52 -25.02 -3.41
CA ARG A 40 -9.27 -23.85 -3.89
C ARG A 40 -8.47 -22.58 -3.61
N HIS A 41 -8.45 -21.65 -4.55
CA HIS A 41 -7.62 -20.46 -4.45
C HIS A 41 -8.41 -19.25 -4.92
N TYR A 42 -8.55 -18.25 -4.05
CA TYR A 42 -9.41 -17.11 -4.28
C TYR A 42 -8.69 -15.78 -4.09
N ILE A 43 -9.07 -14.80 -4.92
CA ILE A 43 -8.58 -13.42 -4.89
C ILE A 43 -9.74 -12.45 -5.16
N PRO A 44 -9.71 -11.19 -4.69
CA PRO A 44 -10.70 -10.20 -5.09
C PRO A 44 -10.55 -9.85 -6.57
N ARG A 45 -11.67 -9.82 -7.32
CA ARG A 45 -11.65 -9.50 -8.76
C ARG A 45 -10.98 -8.16 -9.06
N ASP A 46 -11.29 -7.14 -8.27
CA ASP A 46 -10.75 -5.80 -8.44
C ASP A 46 -9.23 -5.72 -8.19
N ALA A 47 -8.65 -6.74 -7.55
CA ALA A 47 -7.20 -6.83 -7.36
C ALA A 47 -6.48 -7.42 -8.59
N ARG A 48 -7.17 -8.03 -9.56
CA ARG A 48 -6.53 -8.67 -10.74
C ARG A 48 -5.50 -7.82 -11.48
N PRO A 49 -5.64 -6.50 -11.65
CA PRO A 49 -4.60 -5.68 -12.27
C PRO A 49 -3.23 -5.81 -11.60
N GLY A 50 -3.17 -6.06 -10.28
CA GLY A 50 -1.92 -6.24 -9.53
C GLY A 50 -1.17 -7.55 -9.83
N LEU A 51 -1.80 -8.51 -10.52
CA LEU A 51 -1.15 -9.76 -10.95
C LEU A 51 -0.01 -9.52 -11.94
N ASP A 52 -0.09 -8.46 -12.75
CA ASP A 52 1.06 -7.90 -13.45
C ASP A 52 1.64 -6.76 -12.61
N SER A 53 2.39 -7.13 -11.56
CA SER A 53 2.90 -6.16 -10.59
C SER A 53 3.81 -5.12 -11.26
N VAL A 54 4.57 -5.51 -12.29
CA VAL A 54 5.44 -4.58 -13.03
C VAL A 54 4.60 -3.52 -13.72
N ALA A 55 3.61 -3.93 -14.51
CA ALA A 55 2.75 -2.99 -15.22
C ALA A 55 1.92 -2.13 -14.25
N SER A 56 1.33 -2.74 -13.22
CA SER A 56 0.47 -2.07 -12.24
C SER A 56 1.22 -0.99 -11.47
N PHE A 57 2.30 -1.34 -10.78
CA PHE A 57 3.07 -0.36 -10.01
C PHE A 57 3.76 0.65 -10.94
N SER A 58 4.28 0.23 -12.11
CA SER A 58 4.84 1.19 -13.07
C SER A 58 3.82 2.24 -13.51
N ALA A 59 2.55 1.87 -13.69
CA ALA A 59 1.49 2.81 -14.00
C ALA A 59 1.22 3.78 -12.83
N MET A 60 1.19 3.27 -11.60
CA MET A 60 1.03 4.10 -10.39
C MET A 60 2.15 5.14 -10.26
N TYR A 61 3.42 4.73 -10.38
CA TYR A 61 4.55 5.67 -10.36
C TYR A 61 4.51 6.61 -11.58
N ARG A 62 4.23 6.13 -12.80
CA ARG A 62 4.16 7.04 -13.97
C ARG A 62 3.05 8.09 -13.86
N SER A 63 2.02 7.86 -13.04
CA SER A 63 0.95 8.83 -12.81
C SER A 63 1.43 10.16 -12.22
N GLY A 64 2.59 10.18 -11.56
CA GLY A 64 3.21 11.38 -10.99
C GLY A 64 3.97 12.26 -11.99
N LEU A 65 4.33 11.73 -13.18
CA LEU A 65 5.17 12.45 -14.16
C LEU A 65 4.62 13.83 -14.57
N PRO A 66 3.30 14.04 -14.70
CA PRO A 66 2.76 15.36 -15.01
C PRO A 66 2.76 16.36 -13.84
N TYR A 67 3.06 15.91 -12.62
CA TYR A 67 2.76 16.65 -11.38
C TYR A 67 3.99 17.06 -10.56
N PHE A 68 5.09 16.30 -10.65
CA PHE A 68 6.32 16.61 -9.91
C PHE A 68 7.53 15.96 -10.56
N ASP A 69 8.71 16.48 -10.21
CA ASP A 69 9.99 15.91 -10.64
C ASP A 69 10.44 14.78 -9.68
N TYR A 70 10.61 13.57 -10.20
CA TYR A 70 11.10 12.42 -9.43
C TYR A 70 12.53 12.60 -8.90
N LEU A 71 13.31 13.51 -9.49
CA LEU A 71 14.66 13.86 -9.03
C LEU A 71 14.64 15.00 -8.01
N ALA A 72 13.56 15.76 -7.88
CA ALA A 72 13.47 16.84 -6.90
C ALA A 72 13.42 16.26 -5.48
N GLY A 73 14.33 16.74 -4.62
CA GLY A 73 14.50 16.22 -3.25
C GLY A 73 15.38 14.96 -3.16
N LEU A 74 16.01 14.53 -4.26
CA LEU A 74 17.01 13.47 -4.22
C LEU A 74 18.25 13.90 -3.41
N THR A 75 18.43 13.29 -2.24
CA THR A 75 19.56 13.59 -1.33
C THR A 75 20.54 12.42 -1.22
N LEU A 76 20.79 11.72 -2.33
CA LEU A 76 21.81 10.68 -2.36
C LEU A 76 23.19 11.27 -2.68
N PRO A 77 24.25 10.88 -1.95
CA PRO A 77 25.59 11.23 -2.36
C PRO A 77 25.88 10.60 -3.73
N PRO A 78 26.65 11.25 -4.62
CA PRO A 78 26.93 10.74 -5.96
C PRO A 78 27.45 9.30 -5.98
N GLU A 79 28.23 8.89 -4.97
CA GLU A 79 28.72 7.52 -4.85
C GLU A 79 27.61 6.49 -4.59
N ALA A 80 26.57 6.84 -3.83
CA ALA A 80 25.41 5.96 -3.64
C ALA A 80 24.64 5.77 -4.95
N ILE A 81 24.52 6.83 -5.75
CA ILE A 81 23.92 6.77 -7.09
C ILE A 81 24.80 5.92 -8.02
N ALA A 82 26.12 6.07 -7.99
CA ALA A 82 27.05 5.23 -8.76
C ALA A 82 26.94 3.75 -8.38
N ALA A 83 26.84 3.44 -7.08
CA ALA A 83 26.60 2.08 -6.61
C ALA A 83 25.28 1.50 -7.12
N LEU A 84 24.21 2.31 -7.13
CA LEU A 84 22.92 1.91 -7.67
C LEU A 84 22.99 1.63 -9.17
N LEU A 85 23.58 2.53 -9.95
CA LEU A 85 23.73 2.39 -11.40
C LEU A 85 24.56 1.15 -11.76
N ARG A 86 25.62 0.83 -11.00
CA ARG A 86 26.40 -0.40 -11.17
C ARG A 86 25.56 -1.66 -10.98
N ARG A 87 24.68 -1.69 -9.96
CA ARG A 87 23.72 -2.79 -9.76
C ARG A 87 22.74 -2.93 -10.92
N LEU A 88 22.45 -1.83 -11.62
CA LEU A 88 21.59 -1.79 -12.80
C LEU A 88 22.36 -2.01 -14.12
N GLY A 89 23.63 -2.43 -14.06
CA GLY A 89 24.41 -2.82 -15.23
C GLY A 89 25.38 -1.75 -15.76
N ALA A 90 25.56 -0.63 -15.06
CA ALA A 90 26.61 0.33 -15.40
C ALA A 90 28.03 -0.26 -15.18
N PRO A 91 29.07 0.26 -15.85
CA PRO A 91 30.45 -0.21 -15.69
C PRO A 91 30.91 -0.25 -14.23
N ALA A 92 31.63 -1.30 -13.85
CA ALA A 92 32.08 -1.53 -12.47
C ALA A 92 33.01 -0.42 -11.93
N ASP A 93 33.68 0.30 -12.83
CA ASP A 93 34.57 1.43 -12.58
C ASP A 93 33.86 2.80 -12.58
N LEU A 94 32.52 2.84 -12.69
CA LEU A 94 31.75 4.07 -12.52
C LEU A 94 31.94 4.64 -11.10
N THR A 95 32.38 5.89 -11.03
CA THR A 95 32.67 6.63 -9.79
C THR A 95 31.60 7.67 -9.47
N GLY A 96 31.49 8.05 -8.19
CA GLY A 96 30.66 9.18 -7.77
C GLY A 96 30.98 10.51 -8.48
N ASP A 97 32.25 10.80 -8.77
CA ASP A 97 32.64 12.05 -9.46
C ASP A 97 32.10 12.11 -10.89
N GLN A 98 32.13 10.99 -11.61
CA GLN A 98 31.54 10.88 -12.96
C GLN A 98 30.02 11.08 -12.93
N VAL A 99 29.35 10.53 -11.91
CA VAL A 99 27.91 10.73 -11.70
C VAL A 99 27.61 12.20 -11.40
N ALA A 100 28.42 12.87 -10.57
CA ALA A 100 28.26 14.28 -10.26
C ALA A 100 28.45 15.19 -11.50
N ASP A 101 29.50 14.95 -12.30
CA ASP A 101 29.74 15.68 -13.56
C ASP A 101 28.59 15.48 -14.55
N LEU A 102 28.12 14.23 -14.71
CA LEU A 102 26.95 13.94 -15.56
C LEU A 102 25.70 14.67 -15.08
N GLY A 103 25.42 14.64 -13.78
CA GLY A 103 24.29 15.35 -13.17
C GLY A 103 24.34 16.86 -13.43
N ALA A 104 25.52 17.48 -13.26
CA ALA A 104 25.70 18.91 -13.53
C ALA A 104 25.49 19.27 -15.01
N ARG A 105 25.96 18.43 -15.94
CA ARG A 105 25.74 18.61 -17.38
C ARG A 105 24.26 18.47 -17.74
N MET A 106 23.59 17.46 -17.19
CA MET A 106 22.16 17.25 -17.41
C MET A 106 21.32 18.42 -16.88
N ALA A 107 21.66 18.95 -15.71
CA ALA A 107 21.02 20.14 -15.15
C ALA A 107 21.23 21.36 -16.06
N THR A 108 22.45 21.58 -16.54
CA THR A 108 22.77 22.69 -17.46
C THR A 108 21.99 22.62 -18.76
N LEU A 109 21.77 21.40 -19.28
CA LEU A 109 21.00 21.16 -20.50
C LEU A 109 19.48 21.12 -20.28
N GLY A 110 19.00 21.22 -19.04
CA GLY A 110 17.57 21.10 -18.72
C GLY A 110 17.00 19.70 -18.95
N LEU A 111 17.84 18.66 -18.94
CA LEU A 111 17.43 17.27 -19.19
C LEU A 111 16.85 16.56 -17.95
N GLY A 112 16.90 17.20 -16.77
CA GLY A 112 16.41 16.65 -15.51
C GLY A 112 15.00 16.05 -15.61
N PRO A 113 13.98 16.82 -16.04
CA PRO A 113 12.60 16.32 -16.15
C PRO A 113 12.45 15.16 -17.13
N ALA A 114 13.20 15.17 -18.24
CA ALA A 114 13.16 14.08 -19.21
C ALA A 114 13.79 12.80 -18.62
N VAL A 115 14.87 12.93 -17.84
CA VAL A 115 15.50 11.77 -17.19
C VAL A 115 14.71 11.26 -15.99
N SER A 116 14.05 12.15 -15.25
CA SER A 116 13.23 11.76 -14.10
C SER A 116 12.04 10.87 -14.51
N GLY A 117 11.63 10.97 -15.78
CA GLY A 117 10.73 10.03 -16.47
C GLY A 117 11.08 8.54 -16.36
N PHE A 118 12.37 8.21 -16.22
CA PHE A 118 12.84 6.82 -16.13
C PHE A 118 12.90 6.29 -14.69
N ILE A 119 12.86 7.18 -13.68
CA ILE A 119 12.97 6.80 -12.26
C ILE A 119 11.87 5.82 -11.84
N PRO A 120 10.58 6.00 -12.19
CA PRO A 120 9.53 5.01 -11.94
C PRO A 120 9.90 3.57 -12.33
N SER A 121 10.49 3.39 -13.51
CA SER A 121 10.83 2.05 -14.03
C SER A 121 12.04 1.48 -13.29
N MET A 122 13.05 2.32 -13.02
CA MET A 122 14.21 1.91 -12.21
C MET A 122 13.82 1.51 -10.78
N VAL A 123 12.91 2.25 -10.13
CA VAL A 123 12.41 1.90 -8.79
C VAL A 123 11.77 0.51 -8.81
N MET A 124 10.95 0.21 -9.82
CA MET A 124 10.35 -1.11 -9.94
C MET A 124 11.38 -2.21 -10.16
N ASP A 125 12.37 -2.00 -11.04
CA ASP A 125 13.44 -2.98 -11.25
C ASP A 125 14.21 -3.26 -9.95
N ILE A 126 14.49 -2.22 -9.15
CA ILE A 126 15.17 -2.36 -7.84
C ILE A 126 14.30 -3.14 -6.85
N VAL A 127 13.01 -2.77 -6.74
CA VAL A 127 12.06 -3.44 -5.83
C VAL A 127 11.93 -4.91 -6.20
N LEU A 128 11.77 -5.25 -7.48
CA LEU A 128 11.67 -6.62 -7.94
C LEU A 128 12.95 -7.44 -7.70
N GLN A 129 14.13 -6.81 -7.73
CA GLN A 129 15.38 -7.48 -7.34
C GLN A 129 15.45 -7.82 -5.84
N THR A 130 14.67 -7.15 -4.99
CA THR A 130 14.64 -7.45 -3.54
C THR A 130 13.70 -8.59 -3.17
N TYR A 131 12.75 -8.92 -4.05
CA TYR A 131 11.93 -10.11 -3.87
C TYR A 131 12.64 -11.33 -4.48
N PRO A 132 12.73 -12.47 -3.76
CA PRO A 132 13.14 -13.73 -4.37
C PRO A 132 12.17 -14.08 -5.52
N PRO A 133 12.48 -15.07 -6.38
CA PRO A 133 11.57 -15.48 -7.43
C PRO A 133 10.16 -15.67 -6.87
N THR A 134 9.22 -14.84 -7.35
CA THR A 134 7.84 -14.89 -6.91
C THR A 134 7.11 -15.90 -7.77
N PHE A 135 6.40 -16.82 -7.15
CA PHE A 135 5.66 -17.88 -7.84
C PHE A 135 4.15 -17.69 -7.65
N PRO A 136 3.54 -16.69 -8.32
CA PRO A 136 2.10 -16.51 -8.25
C PRO A 136 1.40 -17.68 -8.97
N SER A 137 0.54 -18.40 -8.26
CA SER A 137 -0.27 -19.49 -8.82
C SER A 137 -1.50 -18.98 -9.61
N VAL A 138 -1.29 -18.04 -10.55
CA VAL A 138 -2.36 -17.28 -11.24
C VAL A 138 -3.39 -18.19 -11.91
N GLU A 139 -2.93 -19.27 -12.55
CA GLU A 139 -3.79 -20.21 -13.28
C GLU A 139 -4.83 -20.91 -12.39
N THR A 140 -4.59 -20.96 -11.08
CA THR A 140 -5.47 -21.60 -10.10
C THR A 140 -6.44 -20.64 -9.42
N MET A 141 -6.28 -19.33 -9.63
CA MET A 141 -7.07 -18.30 -8.96
C MET A 141 -8.48 -18.17 -9.54
N SER A 142 -9.47 -18.26 -8.66
CA SER A 142 -10.86 -17.86 -8.92
C SER A 142 -11.16 -16.54 -8.21
N ASP A 143 -12.13 -15.78 -8.70
CA ASP A 143 -12.53 -14.56 -7.99
C ASP A 143 -13.43 -14.91 -6.80
N TYR A 144 -13.34 -14.17 -5.70
CA TYR A 144 -14.34 -14.27 -4.63
C TYR A 144 -15.75 -14.03 -5.17
N GLU A 145 -15.89 -13.10 -6.09
CA GLU A 145 -17.13 -12.73 -6.75
C GLU A 145 -17.74 -13.87 -7.58
N ASP A 146 -16.96 -14.90 -7.94
CA ASP A 146 -17.47 -16.10 -8.64
C ASP A 146 -18.21 -17.05 -7.69
N LEU A 147 -18.04 -16.91 -6.38
CA LEU A 147 -18.82 -17.63 -5.36
C LEU A 147 -20.27 -17.11 -5.25
N GLY A 148 -20.54 -15.93 -5.82
CA GLY A 148 -21.81 -15.21 -5.72
C GLY A 148 -21.64 -13.82 -5.11
N PRO A 149 -22.74 -13.06 -5.00
CA PRO A 149 -22.69 -11.71 -4.43
C PRO A 149 -22.25 -11.75 -2.96
N ALA A 150 -21.45 -10.77 -2.55
CA ALA A 150 -21.09 -10.58 -1.16
C ALA A 150 -22.35 -10.44 -0.29
N GLN A 151 -22.35 -11.12 0.85
CA GLN A 151 -23.46 -11.16 1.80
C GLN A 151 -23.17 -10.27 3.01
N GLU A 152 -24.22 -9.80 3.68
CA GLU A 152 -24.06 -9.13 4.98
C GLU A 152 -23.58 -10.14 6.03
N ILE A 153 -22.51 -9.79 6.75
CA ILE A 153 -21.93 -10.57 7.85
C ILE A 153 -21.96 -9.67 9.09
N VAL A 154 -22.66 -10.12 10.13
CA VAL A 154 -22.83 -9.36 11.38
C VAL A 154 -21.93 -9.96 12.45
N LEU A 155 -20.97 -9.15 12.94
CA LEU A 155 -20.01 -9.53 13.97
C LEU A 155 -20.17 -8.58 15.15
N GLY A 156 -20.90 -9.01 16.17
CA GLY A 156 -21.37 -8.11 17.22
C GLY A 156 -22.38 -7.10 16.67
N SER A 157 -22.18 -5.82 16.91
CA SER A 157 -22.94 -4.71 16.32
C SER A 157 -22.37 -4.22 14.99
N THR A 158 -21.20 -4.71 14.58
CA THR A 158 -20.59 -4.34 13.30
C THR A 158 -21.19 -5.10 12.14
N ARG A 159 -21.34 -4.41 11.02
CA ARG A 159 -21.81 -4.98 9.75
C ARG A 159 -20.70 -4.93 8.73
N TRP A 160 -20.49 -6.06 8.08
CA TRP A 160 -19.55 -6.25 6.99
C TRP A 160 -20.27 -6.79 5.78
N THR A 161 -19.66 -6.64 4.61
CA THR A 161 -20.03 -7.39 3.41
C THR A 161 -18.90 -8.34 3.06
N GLY A 162 -19.21 -9.54 2.59
CA GLY A 162 -18.17 -10.50 2.25
C GLY A 162 -18.68 -11.91 1.98
N TRP A 163 -17.81 -12.89 2.16
CA TRP A 163 -18.08 -14.31 1.91
C TRP A 163 -17.75 -15.13 3.14
N THR A 164 -18.49 -16.22 3.35
CA THR A 164 -18.26 -17.14 4.47
C THR A 164 -17.87 -18.50 3.93
N PHE A 165 -16.76 -19.02 4.43
CA PHE A 165 -16.30 -20.38 4.18
C PHE A 165 -16.65 -21.22 5.42
N PRO A 166 -17.60 -22.17 5.30
CA PRO A 166 -18.01 -23.02 6.41
C PRO A 166 -17.14 -24.28 6.55
N ASP A 167 -17.15 -24.86 7.75
CA ASP A 167 -16.69 -26.22 8.01
C ASP A 167 -17.71 -27.28 7.50
N ASP A 168 -17.38 -28.56 7.63
CA ASP A 168 -18.25 -29.68 7.22
C ASP A 168 -19.62 -29.70 7.93
N ALA A 169 -19.73 -29.06 9.09
CA ALA A 169 -20.98 -28.93 9.84
C ALA A 169 -21.78 -27.68 9.44
N GLY A 170 -21.33 -26.93 8.43
CA GLY A 170 -21.95 -25.70 7.97
C GLY A 170 -21.69 -24.50 8.88
N ARG A 171 -20.79 -24.60 9.86
CA ARG A 171 -20.46 -23.49 10.77
C ARG A 171 -19.39 -22.61 10.14
N PRO A 172 -19.46 -21.27 10.29
CA PRO A 172 -18.44 -20.39 9.76
C PRO A 172 -17.04 -20.72 10.31
N GLU A 173 -16.10 -20.99 9.40
CA GLU A 173 -14.69 -21.24 9.73
C GLU A 173 -13.83 -20.01 9.41
N VAL A 174 -14.07 -19.38 8.25
CA VAL A 174 -13.44 -18.13 7.85
C VAL A 174 -14.49 -17.19 7.27
N HIS A 175 -14.49 -15.94 7.70
CA HIS A 175 -15.14 -14.86 6.98
C HIS A 175 -14.10 -14.06 6.21
N VAL A 176 -14.34 -13.86 4.92
CA VAL A 176 -13.62 -12.92 4.06
C VAL A 176 -14.43 -11.65 4.03
N LEU A 177 -13.91 -10.57 4.62
CA LEU A 177 -14.62 -9.31 4.84
C LEU A 177 -14.07 -8.24 3.90
N GLN A 178 -14.92 -7.60 3.11
CA GLN A 178 -14.51 -6.52 2.22
C GLN A 178 -14.09 -5.28 3.03
N SER A 179 -12.89 -4.78 2.72
CA SER A 179 -12.30 -3.59 3.34
C SER A 179 -11.97 -2.53 2.28
N GLY A 180 -11.09 -2.86 1.33
CA GLY A 180 -10.73 -2.02 0.18
C GLY A 180 -10.05 -0.70 0.54
N GLY A 181 -9.33 -0.63 1.66
CA GLY A 181 -8.59 0.57 2.06
C GLY A 181 -7.17 0.60 1.51
N HIS A 182 -6.42 -0.51 1.63
CA HIS A 182 -5.04 -0.57 1.13
C HIS A 182 -4.94 -0.58 -0.39
N SER A 183 -5.82 -1.33 -1.06
CA SER A 183 -5.87 -1.47 -2.51
C SER A 183 -7.30 -1.71 -2.96
N ALA A 184 -7.55 -1.60 -4.27
CA ALA A 184 -8.84 -1.96 -4.85
C ALA A 184 -9.20 -3.42 -4.51
N GLY A 185 -10.45 -3.64 -4.10
CA GLY A 185 -10.97 -4.97 -3.75
C GLY A 185 -10.40 -5.60 -2.48
N GLY A 186 -9.52 -4.93 -1.73
CA GLY A 186 -8.88 -5.50 -0.54
C GLY A 186 -9.86 -6.15 0.45
N VAL A 187 -9.45 -7.26 1.06
CA VAL A 187 -10.21 -7.98 2.08
C VAL A 187 -9.38 -8.28 3.33
N VAL A 188 -10.08 -8.42 4.46
CA VAL A 188 -9.54 -8.90 5.75
C VAL A 188 -10.20 -10.22 6.14
N PHE A 189 -9.57 -10.98 7.04
CA PHE A 189 -10.05 -12.33 7.40
C PHE A 189 -10.39 -12.41 8.88
N HIS A 190 -11.62 -12.83 9.19
CA HIS A 190 -12.04 -13.15 10.56
C HIS A 190 -12.16 -14.66 10.73
N LEU A 191 -11.59 -15.17 11.83
CA LEU A 191 -11.64 -16.57 12.23
C LEU A 191 -12.53 -16.68 13.48
N PRO A 192 -13.82 -17.04 13.36
CA PRO A 192 -14.77 -16.99 14.47
C PRO A 192 -14.35 -17.85 15.66
N ARG A 193 -13.88 -19.08 15.41
CA ARG A 193 -13.47 -20.02 16.46
C ARG A 193 -12.28 -19.54 17.27
N ALA A 194 -11.38 -18.78 16.63
CA ALA A 194 -10.20 -18.20 17.28
C ALA A 194 -10.46 -16.77 17.79
N GLN A 195 -11.63 -16.19 17.50
CA GLN A 195 -11.93 -14.77 17.73
C GLN A 195 -10.78 -13.89 17.23
N PHE A 196 -10.30 -14.15 16.01
CA PHE A 196 -9.07 -13.56 15.49
C PHE A 196 -9.34 -12.77 14.19
N LEU A 197 -8.64 -11.66 13.99
CA LEU A 197 -8.74 -10.82 12.79
C LEU A 197 -7.36 -10.63 12.13
N MET A 198 -7.22 -11.07 10.88
CA MET A 198 -6.06 -10.76 10.04
C MET A 198 -6.40 -9.56 9.16
N LEU A 199 -5.78 -8.42 9.44
CA LEU A 199 -6.00 -7.14 8.75
C LEU A 199 -5.35 -7.07 7.36
N ALA A 200 -4.54 -8.06 6.95
CA ALA A 200 -3.70 -7.94 5.77
C ALA A 200 -2.94 -6.60 5.81
N ASP A 201 -3.03 -5.78 4.76
CA ASP A 201 -2.38 -4.47 4.70
C ASP A 201 -3.30 -3.29 5.01
N GLU A 202 -4.47 -3.54 5.59
CA GLU A 202 -5.42 -2.54 6.10
C GLU A 202 -4.91 -1.84 7.38
N THR A 203 -3.66 -1.43 7.33
CA THR A 203 -2.92 -0.67 8.35
C THR A 203 -2.29 0.59 7.76
N SER A 204 -2.33 0.74 6.43
CA SER A 204 -1.90 1.94 5.71
C SER A 204 -2.90 3.07 5.91
N SER A 205 -2.54 4.07 6.72
CA SER A 205 -3.41 5.20 7.07
C SER A 205 -3.38 6.36 6.06
N VAL A 206 -2.65 6.22 4.95
CA VAL A 206 -2.46 7.27 3.94
C VAL A 206 -2.58 6.66 2.53
N PRO A 207 -2.95 7.44 1.50
CA PRO A 207 -3.25 6.91 0.17
C PRO A 207 -1.96 6.68 -0.61
N ILE A 208 -1.24 5.61 -0.27
CA ILE A 208 0.07 5.29 -0.86
C ILE A 208 -0.08 4.97 -2.34
N TRP A 209 -1.09 4.18 -2.69
CA TRP A 209 -1.38 3.77 -4.06
C TRP A 209 -2.56 4.56 -4.63
N SER A 210 -2.62 4.65 -5.95
CA SER A 210 -3.68 5.42 -6.63
C SER A 210 -5.08 4.81 -6.46
N ASP A 211 -5.14 3.56 -6.00
CA ASP A 211 -6.35 2.80 -5.71
C ASP A 211 -6.55 2.54 -4.21
N SER A 212 -5.73 3.13 -3.33
CA SER A 212 -5.94 3.13 -1.89
C SER A 212 -7.02 4.15 -1.48
N ASP A 213 -7.80 3.82 -0.44
CA ASP A 213 -8.75 4.73 0.20
C ASP A 213 -8.63 4.66 1.74
N PRO A 214 -7.86 5.55 2.38
CA PRO A 214 -7.65 5.55 3.83
C PRO A 214 -8.92 5.67 4.66
N ARG A 215 -10.00 6.23 4.09
CA ARG A 215 -11.31 6.31 4.79
C ARG A 215 -11.88 4.92 5.02
N ARG A 216 -11.59 3.96 4.12
CA ARG A 216 -11.97 2.55 4.29
C ARG A 216 -11.06 1.82 5.27
N THR A 217 -9.77 2.15 5.30
CA THR A 217 -8.86 1.68 6.36
C THR A 217 -9.34 2.14 7.74
N GLU A 218 -9.71 3.41 7.87
CA GLU A 218 -10.27 3.97 9.11
C GLU A 218 -11.56 3.24 9.53
N GLN A 219 -12.49 3.04 8.58
CA GLN A 219 -13.72 2.28 8.84
C GLN A 219 -13.42 0.84 9.29
N THR A 220 -12.43 0.18 8.68
CA THR A 220 -11.99 -1.16 9.06
C THR A 220 -11.45 -1.15 10.50
N ALA A 221 -10.62 -0.17 10.86
CA ALA A 221 -10.08 -0.03 12.22
C ALA A 221 -11.17 0.27 13.26
N LEU A 222 -12.14 1.13 12.93
CA LEU A 222 -13.29 1.43 13.80
C LEU A 222 -14.16 0.20 14.05
N ARG A 223 -14.46 -0.59 13.01
CA ARG A 223 -15.19 -1.85 13.16
C ARG A 223 -14.39 -2.85 14.02
N ALA A 224 -13.09 -2.97 13.79
CA ALA A 224 -12.23 -3.85 14.58
C ALA A 224 -12.19 -3.45 16.07
N LEU A 225 -12.20 -2.15 16.40
CA LEU A 225 -12.32 -1.66 17.77
C LEU A 225 -13.65 -2.10 18.41
N THR A 226 -14.77 -1.90 17.70
CA THR A 226 -16.09 -2.36 18.18
C THR A 226 -16.12 -3.87 18.39
N MET A 227 -15.55 -4.64 17.46
CA MET A 227 -15.46 -6.10 17.57
C MET A 227 -14.60 -6.54 18.78
N LEU A 228 -13.54 -5.81 19.13
CA LEU A 228 -12.74 -6.04 20.33
C LEU A 228 -13.51 -5.70 21.62
N ASP A 229 -14.28 -4.62 21.62
CA ASP A 229 -15.04 -4.17 22.78
C ASP A 229 -16.22 -5.10 23.10
N GLU A 230 -16.80 -5.70 22.07
CA GLU A 230 -17.92 -6.65 22.20
C GLU A 230 -17.46 -8.11 22.30
N GLY A 231 -16.15 -8.38 22.22
CA GLY A 231 -15.58 -9.72 22.30
C GLY A 231 -15.82 -10.60 21.07
N ALA A 232 -16.25 -10.03 19.94
CA ALA A 232 -16.31 -10.75 18.65
C ALA A 232 -14.89 -11.08 18.11
N VAL A 233 -13.90 -10.29 18.52
CA VAL A 233 -12.47 -10.50 18.32
C VAL A 233 -11.74 -10.31 19.64
N THR A 234 -10.67 -11.06 19.87
CA THR A 234 -9.80 -10.96 21.05
C THR A 234 -8.36 -10.64 20.68
N ALA A 235 -7.93 -10.98 19.46
CA ALA A 235 -6.60 -10.69 18.94
C ALA A 235 -6.61 -10.38 17.44
N LEU A 236 -5.60 -9.63 16.97
CA LEU A 236 -5.43 -9.27 15.57
C LEU A 236 -3.96 -9.20 15.15
N CYS A 237 -3.68 -9.36 13.86
CA CYS A 237 -2.39 -9.02 13.25
C CYS A 237 -2.58 -8.49 11.82
N ALA A 238 -1.48 -8.09 11.18
CA ALA A 238 -1.43 -7.52 9.83
C ALA A 238 -0.25 -8.10 9.03
N GLY A 239 -0.23 -7.87 7.71
CA GLY A 239 0.90 -8.20 6.82
C GLY A 239 2.13 -7.34 7.10
N HIS A 240 1.90 -6.09 7.50
CA HIS A 240 2.93 -5.18 8.00
C HIS A 240 2.81 -5.01 9.52
N ARG A 241 2.46 -3.83 10.06
CA ARG A 241 2.45 -3.63 11.52
C ARG A 241 1.02 -3.66 12.07
N PRO A 242 0.69 -4.51 13.06
CA PRO A 242 1.57 -5.45 13.77
C PRO A 242 1.71 -6.83 13.07
N MET A 243 2.95 -7.29 12.83
CA MET A 243 3.23 -8.59 12.19
C MET A 243 2.92 -9.78 13.10
N LEU A 244 2.82 -9.54 14.41
CA LEU A 244 2.51 -10.54 15.42
C LEU A 244 1.15 -10.24 16.05
N PRO A 245 0.41 -11.28 16.49
CA PRO A 245 -0.86 -11.10 17.19
C PRO A 245 -0.74 -10.13 18.38
N LEU A 246 -1.57 -9.10 18.37
CA LEU A 246 -1.82 -8.21 19.51
C LEU A 246 -3.19 -8.49 20.10
N SER A 247 -3.34 -8.27 21.40
CA SER A 247 -4.61 -8.42 22.13
C SER A 247 -4.83 -7.27 23.12
N GLY A 248 -6.06 -7.13 23.62
CA GLY A 248 -6.36 -6.18 24.69
C GLY A 248 -6.00 -4.74 24.33
N ASP A 249 -5.32 -4.05 25.24
CA ASP A 249 -4.95 -2.63 25.07
C ASP A 249 -3.96 -2.42 23.93
N GLN A 250 -3.05 -3.38 23.68
CA GLN A 250 -2.08 -3.27 22.58
C GLN A 250 -2.78 -3.24 21.23
N ALA A 251 -3.80 -4.09 21.03
CA ALA A 251 -4.61 -4.09 19.82
C ALA A 251 -5.39 -2.78 19.67
N ARG A 252 -5.99 -2.27 20.75
CA ARG A 252 -6.72 -0.99 20.75
C ARG A 252 -5.80 0.18 20.40
N THR A 253 -4.61 0.24 20.98
CA THR A 253 -3.60 1.27 20.68
C THR A 253 -3.17 1.21 19.22
N ALA A 254 -2.93 0.02 18.67
CA ALA A 254 -2.56 -0.12 17.26
C ALA A 254 -3.65 0.40 16.32
N LEU A 255 -4.91 0.00 16.54
CA LEU A 255 -6.05 0.45 15.73
C LEU A 255 -6.29 1.96 15.85
N ARG A 256 -6.18 2.51 17.07
CA ARG A 256 -6.29 3.96 17.28
C ARG A 256 -5.18 4.71 16.58
N GLY A 257 -3.95 4.17 16.59
CA GLY A 257 -2.82 4.72 15.86
C GLY A 257 -3.05 4.84 14.36
N ILE A 258 -3.73 3.87 13.73
CA ILE A 258 -4.11 3.93 12.31
C ILE A 258 -5.06 5.10 12.05
N ILE A 259 -6.11 5.23 12.87
CA ILE A 259 -7.13 6.30 12.77
C ILE A 259 -6.46 7.67 12.95
N ASP A 260 -5.70 7.83 14.03
CA ASP A 260 -5.08 9.10 14.41
C ASP A 260 -4.03 9.53 13.38
N SER A 261 -3.27 8.59 12.82
CA SER A 261 -2.25 8.87 11.79
C SER A 261 -2.89 9.37 10.50
N GLY A 262 -4.00 8.77 10.06
CA GLY A 262 -4.73 9.22 8.87
C GLY A 262 -5.32 10.61 9.05
N ALA A 263 -5.98 10.85 10.19
CA ALA A 263 -6.53 12.16 10.52
C ALA A 263 -5.43 13.24 10.63
N ALA A 264 -4.28 12.91 11.23
CA ALA A 264 -3.14 13.82 11.33
C ALA A 264 -2.56 14.17 9.96
N PHE A 265 -2.48 13.20 9.04
CA PHE A 265 -1.99 13.42 7.68
C PHE A 265 -2.93 14.33 6.89
N GLU A 266 -4.23 14.03 6.86
CA GLU A 266 -5.22 14.87 6.16
C GLU A 266 -5.17 16.30 6.71
N LYS A 267 -5.14 16.45 8.03
CA LYS A 267 -5.08 17.77 8.68
C LYS A 267 -3.82 18.53 8.27
N ALA A 268 -2.66 17.88 8.25
CA ALA A 268 -1.41 18.53 7.86
C ALA A 268 -1.48 19.06 6.42
N VAL A 269 -1.91 18.23 5.47
CA VAL A 269 -2.05 18.63 4.06
C VAL A 269 -3.04 19.78 3.92
N ARG A 270 -4.22 19.66 4.54
CA ARG A 270 -5.27 20.69 4.49
C ARG A 270 -4.77 22.02 5.06
N SER A 271 -4.16 22.01 6.24
CA SER A 271 -3.66 23.24 6.90
C SER A 271 -2.56 23.95 6.10
N VAL A 272 -1.76 23.22 5.31
CA VAL A 272 -0.87 23.86 4.35
C VAL A 272 -1.69 24.55 3.27
N LEU A 273 -2.58 23.84 2.57
CA LEU A 273 -3.33 24.39 1.44
C LEU A 273 -4.30 25.53 1.82
N GLU A 274 -4.79 25.59 3.07
CA GLU A 274 -5.57 26.74 3.60
C GLU A 274 -4.80 28.06 3.51
N ARG A 275 -3.46 28.02 3.59
CA ARG A 275 -2.59 29.21 3.50
C ARG A 275 -2.28 29.62 2.06
N PHE A 276 -2.56 28.75 1.09
CA PHE A 276 -2.24 28.94 -0.33
C PHE A 276 -3.50 28.79 -1.18
N PRO A 277 -4.37 29.81 -1.24
CA PRO A 277 -5.67 29.72 -1.92
C PRO A 277 -5.58 29.47 -3.43
N GLU A 278 -4.48 29.87 -4.08
CA GLU A 278 -4.19 29.58 -5.49
C GLU A 278 -3.65 28.16 -5.72
N GLY A 279 -3.44 27.42 -4.63
CA GLY A 279 -2.88 26.08 -4.62
C GLY A 279 -1.35 26.04 -4.66
N LEU A 280 -0.81 24.84 -4.46
CA LEU A 280 0.62 24.53 -4.57
C LEU A 280 0.81 23.39 -5.57
N CYS A 281 1.94 23.37 -6.28
CA CYS A 281 2.35 22.13 -6.94
C CYS A 281 2.78 21.08 -5.90
N ILE A 282 2.84 19.80 -6.31
CA ILE A 282 3.17 18.71 -5.38
C ILE A 282 4.58 18.87 -4.79
N ASP A 283 5.54 19.39 -5.57
CA ASP A 283 6.89 19.68 -5.08
C ASP A 283 6.87 20.73 -3.94
N GLU A 284 6.15 21.84 -4.12
CA GLU A 284 6.03 22.89 -3.10
C GLU A 284 5.26 22.44 -1.85
N LEU A 285 4.20 21.66 -2.04
CA LEU A 285 3.44 21.07 -0.94
C LEU A 285 4.32 20.12 -0.12
N TYR A 286 5.11 19.29 -0.80
CA TYR A 286 6.08 18.41 -0.16
C TYR A 286 7.11 19.21 0.65
N ASP A 287 7.79 20.19 0.03
CA ASP A 287 8.82 20.98 0.70
C ASP A 287 8.25 21.70 1.93
N THR A 288 7.08 22.33 1.79
CA THR A 288 6.40 23.01 2.91
C THR A 288 6.07 22.06 4.06
N LEU A 289 5.53 20.87 3.75
CA LEU A 289 5.18 19.88 4.77
C LEU A 289 6.43 19.36 5.48
N VAL A 290 7.51 19.10 4.76
CA VAL A 290 8.74 18.56 5.32
C VAL A 290 9.45 19.59 6.19
N ASP A 291 9.54 20.84 5.74
CA ASP A 291 10.22 21.91 6.49
C ASP A 291 9.49 22.26 7.80
N GLU A 292 8.15 22.14 7.81
CA GLU A 292 7.33 22.46 8.98
C GLU A 292 7.04 21.24 9.88
N ALA A 293 7.38 20.02 9.46
CA ALA A 293 7.02 18.78 10.16
C ALA A 293 7.74 18.64 11.52
N PRO A 294 6.99 18.53 12.64
CA PRO A 294 7.57 18.08 13.90
C PRO A 294 8.14 16.66 13.75
N ALA A 295 9.22 16.35 14.47
CA ALA A 295 9.92 15.06 14.37
C ALA A 295 9.02 13.82 14.62
N GLU A 296 8.01 13.95 15.48
CA GLU A 296 7.06 12.88 15.82
C GLU A 296 5.79 12.88 14.95
N SER A 297 5.72 13.75 13.95
CA SER A 297 4.54 13.83 13.07
C SER A 297 4.51 12.69 12.06
N ILE A 298 3.32 12.36 11.57
CA ILE A 298 3.15 11.38 10.49
C ILE A 298 3.93 11.78 9.22
N ILE A 299 4.08 13.08 8.94
CA ILE A 299 4.90 13.56 7.82
C ILE A 299 6.36 13.16 8.01
N ALA A 300 6.94 13.42 9.19
CA ALA A 300 8.32 13.04 9.49
C ALA A 300 8.51 11.51 9.44
N VAL A 301 7.54 10.73 9.92
CA VAL A 301 7.55 9.26 9.80
C VAL A 301 7.56 8.83 8.33
N LEU A 302 6.69 9.39 7.48
CA LEU A 302 6.62 9.04 6.06
C LEU A 302 7.87 9.46 5.29
N VAL A 303 8.50 10.59 5.65
CA VAL A 303 9.80 10.98 5.11
C VAL A 303 10.88 9.95 5.47
N GLY A 304 10.88 9.46 6.71
CA GLY A 304 11.82 8.43 7.18
C GLY A 304 11.63 7.05 6.53
N LEU A 305 10.47 6.78 5.93
CA LEU A 305 10.12 5.50 5.29
C LEU A 305 10.38 5.46 3.77
N GLN A 306 10.96 6.50 3.18
CA GLN A 306 11.21 6.56 1.74
C GLN A 306 12.23 5.50 1.29
N PHE A 307 11.84 4.65 0.32
CA PHE A 307 12.70 3.59 -0.22
C PHE A 307 12.70 3.51 -1.77
N PRO A 308 13.90 3.50 -2.42
CA PRO A 308 15.17 4.03 -1.89
C PRO A 308 14.95 5.48 -1.42
N VAL A 309 15.90 6.09 -0.68
CA VAL A 309 15.78 7.44 -0.09
C VAL A 309 15.47 8.50 -1.17
N PHE A 310 14.20 8.61 -1.55
CA PHE A 310 13.67 9.43 -2.63
C PHE A 310 12.33 10.00 -2.17
N ALA A 311 12.16 11.32 -2.36
CA ALA A 311 10.93 12.05 -2.04
C ALA A 311 9.66 11.47 -2.72
N THR A 312 9.85 10.62 -3.73
CA THR A 312 8.85 9.98 -4.56
C THR A 312 7.67 9.40 -3.80
N PHE A 313 7.93 8.65 -2.71
CA PHE A 313 6.86 7.96 -2.02
C PHE A 313 5.85 8.92 -1.38
N LEU A 314 6.34 9.95 -0.68
CA LEU A 314 5.49 10.97 -0.08
C LEU A 314 4.85 11.87 -1.15
N LYS A 315 5.58 12.24 -2.20
CA LYS A 315 5.01 13.03 -3.33
C LYS A 315 3.87 12.30 -4.03
N LEU A 316 4.02 10.99 -4.28
CA LEU A 316 2.93 10.15 -4.78
C LEU A 316 1.75 10.10 -3.81
N THR A 317 2.02 9.91 -2.52
CA THR A 317 0.98 9.90 -1.48
C THR A 317 0.22 11.23 -1.44
N LEU A 318 0.91 12.36 -1.56
CA LEU A 318 0.30 13.70 -1.63
C LEU A 318 -0.56 13.86 -2.89
N LEU A 319 -0.05 13.43 -4.05
CA LEU A 319 -0.81 13.45 -5.31
C LEU A 319 -2.10 12.62 -5.20
N ASN A 320 -1.99 11.40 -4.69
CA ASN A 320 -3.12 10.51 -4.50
C ASN A 320 -4.13 11.10 -3.51
N HIS A 321 -3.65 11.71 -2.42
CA HIS A 321 -4.48 12.43 -1.45
C HIS A 321 -5.27 13.56 -2.12
N CYS A 322 -4.58 14.46 -2.85
CA CYS A 322 -5.25 15.56 -3.53
C CYS A 322 -6.31 15.07 -4.53
N LYS A 323 -6.02 14.01 -5.28
CA LYS A 323 -6.98 13.40 -6.21
C LYS A 323 -8.16 12.75 -5.50
N LEU A 324 -7.91 11.95 -4.47
CA LEU A 324 -8.94 11.21 -3.71
C LEU A 324 -9.95 12.15 -3.05
N TYR A 325 -9.46 13.28 -2.51
CA TYR A 325 -10.29 14.28 -1.83
C TYR A 325 -10.86 15.35 -2.77
N GLY A 326 -10.63 15.23 -4.09
CA GLY A 326 -11.21 16.12 -5.09
C GLY A 326 -10.73 17.57 -4.96
N TYR A 327 -9.47 17.78 -4.60
CA TYR A 327 -8.88 19.11 -4.57
C TYR A 327 -8.85 19.71 -5.98
N VAL A 328 -9.01 21.03 -6.07
CA VAL A 328 -9.14 21.74 -7.34
C VAL A 328 -7.79 21.78 -8.03
N GLU A 329 -7.72 21.21 -9.23
CA GLU A 329 -6.52 21.23 -10.05
C GLU A 329 -6.44 22.53 -10.86
N GLY A 330 -5.29 23.21 -10.79
CA GLY A 330 -5.01 24.45 -11.49
C GLY A 330 -3.65 24.43 -12.19
N LEU A 331 -3.22 25.61 -12.67
CA LEU A 331 -1.89 25.83 -13.22
C LEU A 331 -1.27 27.07 -12.58
N ASP A 332 0.02 26.99 -12.25
CA ASP A 332 0.79 28.16 -11.84
C ASP A 332 1.26 29.01 -13.03
N ALA A 333 1.94 30.11 -12.74
CA ALA A 333 2.49 31.03 -13.76
C ALA A 333 3.53 30.37 -14.70
N THR A 334 4.06 29.20 -14.34
CA THR A 334 5.02 28.41 -15.12
C THR A 334 4.38 27.20 -15.80
N HIS A 335 3.05 27.11 -15.80
CA HIS A 335 2.26 25.98 -16.32
C HIS A 335 2.49 24.64 -15.60
N ARG A 336 2.94 24.66 -14.34
CA ARG A 336 2.95 23.45 -13.50
C ARG A 336 1.57 23.24 -12.87
N ARG A 337 1.18 21.98 -12.70
CA ARG A 337 -0.10 21.61 -12.08
C ARG A 337 -0.08 21.93 -10.59
N THR A 338 -1.12 22.60 -10.11
CA THR A 338 -1.31 22.95 -8.69
C THR A 338 -2.57 22.31 -8.13
N PHE A 339 -2.64 22.16 -6.81
CA PHE A 339 -3.82 21.73 -6.07
C PHE A 339 -4.20 22.77 -5.02
N ALA A 340 -5.46 23.19 -5.05
CA ALA A 340 -6.07 24.07 -4.04
C ALA A 340 -7.24 23.37 -3.35
N LEU A 341 -7.61 23.83 -2.16
CA LEU A 341 -8.81 23.32 -1.49
C LEU A 341 -10.06 23.64 -2.32
N PRO A 342 -11.06 22.73 -2.32
CA PRO A 342 -12.34 23.03 -2.94
C PRO A 342 -13.00 24.23 -2.25
N PRO A 343 -13.81 25.04 -2.96
CA PRO A 343 -14.58 26.10 -2.34
C PRO A 343 -15.41 25.53 -1.19
N ALA A 344 -15.50 26.26 -0.08
CA ALA A 344 -16.40 25.87 1.01
C ALA A 344 -17.83 25.73 0.45
N ALA A 345 -18.45 24.57 0.69
CA ALA A 345 -19.78 24.23 0.21
C ALA A 345 -20.88 25.04 0.90
#